data_AF-A0A935PLJ2-F1
#
_entry.id   AF-A0A935PLJ2-F1
#
_cell.length_a   1.000
_cell.length_b   1.000
_cell.length_c   1.000
_cell.angle_alpha   90.00
_cell.angle_beta   90.00
_cell.angle_gamma   90.00
#
_symmetry.space_group_name_H-M   'P 1'
#
loop_
_entity.id
_entity.type
_entity.pdbx_description
1 polymer ?
#
loop_
_entity_poly.entity_id
_entity_poly.type
_entity_poly.pdbx_seq_one_letter_code
_entity_poly.pdbx_strand_id
1 'polypeptide(L)'
;MTPAVISGDELRFTTTADNPAGAPSATMRLFIDDDEKTPEVGLTVEYQANAQSPLQRQQLDAGISGITVEYLDSRTNRWYPAVGAAAITPRAMRLTLVAAEGDSLPGLLSVPLVVPTTQQGQTVVAGGAAGGGAIGGGGFGGGGGRGNGGGGGRGNGGGGGRGPGGGGGRGPGGRRWTGRRWRCPARRTGGWSWRGWPMIRNRRGVAMLAAMWLILGISIVSLQFALSGKERRVLALAAADRGQGRGIALAALANVQAQLDQAARSPASGNAALAVTRSGDPWMGVDSIYSGVVMLDEHEVAVRARDLGAQLNINTANEDQLRLLFQAVLRDAGLTERLVQRILDWRDVDDLPRLNSAERDAYLKAGALVLPANRPFRDVAELAMVDGMTPQILALMSPYLRVYGQGTINLNSAPEAVLRSIPGMTPQILSNVLAQRSRGMRIASVASVVPGATGGRGNAGAVIAGQIGALAVVDTREVEVTIVATAGPSALPIKVTALLQRNGQSATLAWVR
;
A
#
# COMPACT_ATOMS: atom_id res chain seq x y z
N MET A 1 20.10 33.85 -35.71
CA MET A 1 19.47 35.11 -35.27
C MET A 1 18.32 34.72 -34.36
N THR A 2 18.49 35.07 -33.08
CA THR A 2 17.56 35.05 -31.92
C THR A 2 16.50 33.94 -31.81
N PRO A 3 16.54 33.10 -30.76
CA PRO A 3 15.47 32.16 -30.47
C PRO A 3 14.21 32.95 -30.04
N ALA A 4 13.10 32.74 -30.74
CA ALA A 4 11.81 33.23 -30.31
C ALA A 4 11.23 32.24 -29.29
N VAL A 5 11.29 32.64 -28.02
CA VAL A 5 10.62 32.05 -26.87
C VAL A 5 9.11 31.99 -27.14
N ILE A 6 8.42 30.94 -26.68
CA ILE A 6 6.95 30.91 -26.72
C ILE A 6 6.46 32.15 -25.97
N SER A 7 5.68 33.01 -26.63
CA SER A 7 5.10 34.16 -25.95
C SER A 7 4.06 33.65 -24.94
N GLY A 8 4.46 33.63 -23.68
CA GLY A 8 3.56 33.46 -22.56
C GLY A 8 4.26 32.76 -21.41
N ASP A 9 4.50 33.55 -20.37
CA ASP A 9 4.87 33.15 -19.01
C ASP A 9 3.76 32.33 -18.33
N GLU A 10 2.71 31.95 -19.06
CA GLU A 10 1.44 31.42 -18.57
C GLU A 10 1.04 30.12 -19.27
N LEU A 11 0.83 29.05 -18.50
CA LEU A 11 0.14 27.84 -18.92
C LEU A 11 -1.26 27.78 -18.33
N ARG A 12 -2.29 27.93 -19.18
CA ARG A 12 -3.70 27.86 -18.78
C ARG A 12 -4.34 26.53 -19.14
N PHE A 13 -5.00 25.89 -18.18
CA PHE A 13 -5.74 24.65 -18.40
C PHE A 13 -6.94 24.54 -17.46
N THR A 14 -7.90 23.68 -17.82
CA THR A 14 -9.04 23.33 -16.96
C THR A 14 -8.83 21.92 -16.45
N THR A 15 -9.05 21.68 -15.16
CA THR A 15 -8.93 20.35 -14.55
C THR A 15 -10.21 19.98 -13.79
N THR A 16 -10.58 18.71 -13.86
CA THR A 16 -11.63 18.08 -13.04
C THR A 16 -11.06 17.17 -11.97
N ALA A 17 -9.73 17.04 -11.89
CA ALA A 17 -9.06 16.36 -10.79
C ALA A 17 -9.17 17.19 -9.50
N ASP A 18 -8.90 16.56 -8.35
CA ASP A 18 -8.79 17.26 -7.08
C ASP A 18 -7.92 18.51 -7.22
N ASN A 19 -8.52 19.66 -6.95
CA ASN A 19 -7.93 20.95 -7.18
C ASN A 19 -8.00 21.81 -5.91
N PRO A 20 -7.06 22.75 -5.72
CA PRO A 20 -7.05 23.68 -4.58
C PRO A 20 -8.31 24.56 -4.47
N ALA A 21 -9.11 24.68 -5.53
CA ALA A 21 -10.42 25.33 -5.48
C ALA A 21 -11.53 24.45 -4.87
N GLY A 22 -11.30 23.15 -4.70
CA GLY A 22 -12.32 22.19 -4.24
C GLY A 22 -13.54 22.10 -5.15
N ALA A 23 -13.41 22.50 -6.42
CA ALA A 23 -14.51 22.59 -7.38
C ALA A 23 -14.54 21.36 -8.30
N PRO A 24 -15.71 20.93 -8.82
CA PRO A 24 -15.79 19.81 -9.77
C PRO A 24 -15.06 20.10 -11.10
N SER A 25 -14.80 21.38 -11.39
CA SER A 25 -13.94 21.84 -12.47
C SER A 25 -13.35 23.18 -12.09
N ALA A 26 -12.05 23.37 -12.32
CA ALA A 26 -11.35 24.62 -12.04
C ALA A 26 -10.45 25.00 -13.22
N THR A 27 -10.48 26.28 -13.59
CA THR A 27 -9.48 26.85 -14.50
C THR A 27 -8.24 27.24 -13.68
N MET A 28 -7.10 26.69 -14.07
CA MET A 28 -5.79 26.98 -13.50
C MET A 28 -4.94 27.73 -14.52
N ARG A 29 -4.12 28.65 -14.00
CA ARG A 29 -3.09 29.36 -14.76
C ARG A 29 -1.80 29.19 -13.98
N LEU A 30 -0.79 28.57 -14.58
CA LEU A 30 0.55 28.47 -14.02
C LEU A 30 1.40 29.57 -14.63
N PHE A 31 2.09 30.33 -13.80
CA PHE A 31 3.00 31.39 -14.20
C PHE A 31 4.44 31.00 -13.90
N ILE A 32 5.34 31.37 -14.81
CA ILE A 32 6.79 31.30 -14.58
C ILE A 32 7.40 32.59 -15.10
N ASP A 33 8.08 33.28 -14.19
CA ASP A 33 8.77 34.53 -14.45
C ASP A 33 9.93 34.32 -15.45
N ASP A 34 9.74 34.80 -16.68
CA ASP A 34 10.77 34.88 -17.72
C ASP A 34 11.00 36.35 -18.16
N ASP A 35 10.42 37.33 -17.45
CA ASP A 35 10.60 38.75 -17.74
C ASP A 35 10.61 39.67 -16.50
N GLU A 36 11.40 40.74 -16.52
CA GLU A 36 11.48 41.68 -15.38
C GLU A 36 10.22 42.57 -15.22
N LYS A 37 9.14 42.32 -15.96
CA LYS A 37 7.96 43.19 -16.03
C LYS A 37 6.76 42.63 -15.29
N THR A 38 6.77 41.36 -14.94
CA THR A 38 5.73 40.72 -14.15
C THR A 38 6.17 40.53 -12.68
N PRO A 39 5.24 40.57 -11.70
CA PRO A 39 5.57 40.49 -10.27
C PRO A 39 5.70 39.05 -9.75
N GLU A 40 5.68 38.05 -10.63
CA GLU A 40 5.82 36.66 -10.22
C GLU A 40 7.29 36.35 -9.91
N VAL A 41 7.56 35.52 -8.90
CA VAL A 41 8.90 34.97 -8.66
C VAL A 41 8.70 33.47 -8.60
N GLY A 42 9.40 32.70 -9.41
CA GLY A 42 9.26 31.24 -9.44
C GLY A 42 7.92 30.71 -9.98
N LEU A 43 7.65 29.42 -9.78
CA LEU A 43 6.41 28.76 -10.23
C LEU A 43 5.22 29.21 -9.36
N THR A 44 4.29 29.93 -9.98
CA THR A 44 3.10 30.46 -9.30
C THR A 44 1.83 29.89 -9.94
N VAL A 45 0.82 29.54 -9.14
CA VAL A 45 -0.50 29.15 -9.64
C VAL A 45 -1.53 30.23 -9.32
N GLU A 46 -2.36 30.55 -10.30
CA GLU A 46 -3.63 31.21 -10.09
C GLU A 46 -4.78 30.25 -10.38
N TYR A 47 -5.80 30.29 -9.54
CA TYR A 47 -7.01 29.52 -9.76
C TYR A 47 -8.25 30.31 -9.33
N GLN A 48 -9.36 29.97 -9.98
CA GLN A 48 -10.67 30.54 -9.66
C GLN A 48 -11.70 29.41 -9.64
N ALA A 49 -12.40 29.24 -8.51
CA ALA A 49 -13.34 28.14 -8.34
C ALA A 49 -14.58 28.27 -9.24
N ASN A 50 -15.03 29.50 -9.50
CA ASN A 50 -16.07 29.84 -10.46
C ASN A 50 -16.01 31.34 -10.79
N ALA A 51 -16.76 31.79 -11.81
CA ALA A 51 -16.78 33.19 -12.25
C ALA A 51 -17.20 34.21 -11.16
N GLN A 52 -17.76 33.76 -10.04
CA GLN A 52 -18.23 34.59 -8.93
C GLN A 52 -17.26 34.61 -7.74
N SER A 53 -16.24 33.76 -7.74
CA SER A 53 -15.23 33.68 -6.67
C SER A 53 -14.05 34.61 -6.97
N PRO A 54 -13.42 35.24 -5.96
CA PRO A 54 -12.21 36.00 -6.18
C PRO A 54 -11.10 35.08 -6.69
N LEU A 55 -10.30 35.57 -7.63
CA LEU A 55 -9.13 34.87 -8.13
C LEU A 55 -8.10 34.71 -7.00
N GLN A 56 -7.61 33.50 -6.79
CA GLN A 56 -6.60 33.21 -5.77
C GLN A 56 -5.28 32.90 -6.44
N ARG A 57 -4.20 33.44 -5.88
CA ARG A 57 -2.83 33.29 -6.36
C ARG A 57 -1.97 32.68 -5.24
N GLN A 58 -1.17 31.68 -5.57
CA GLN A 58 -0.28 30.99 -4.65
C GLN A 58 1.04 30.66 -5.33
N GLN A 59 2.15 31.08 -4.75
CA GLN A 59 3.49 30.65 -5.17
C GLN A 59 3.69 29.19 -4.72
N LEU A 60 4.02 28.32 -5.66
CA LEU A 60 4.26 26.89 -5.40
C LEU A 60 5.73 26.63 -5.06
N ASP A 61 6.65 27.25 -5.81
CA ASP A 61 8.09 27.09 -5.60
C ASP A 61 8.86 28.30 -6.16
N ALA A 62 9.74 28.90 -5.35
CA ALA A 62 10.52 30.06 -5.74
C ALA A 62 11.79 29.73 -6.56
N GLY A 63 12.26 28.48 -6.54
CA GLY A 63 13.51 28.04 -7.18
C GLY A 63 13.35 27.54 -8.62
N ILE A 64 12.17 27.70 -9.22
CA ILE A 64 11.85 27.24 -10.58
C ILE A 64 11.81 28.44 -11.53
N SER A 65 12.73 28.49 -12.49
CA SER A 65 12.83 29.61 -13.43
C SER A 65 12.40 29.27 -14.85
N GLY A 66 11.92 28.05 -15.13
CA GLY A 66 11.47 27.69 -16.47
C GLY A 66 10.59 26.45 -16.53
N ILE A 67 9.79 26.36 -17.59
CA ILE A 67 9.05 25.15 -17.97
C ILE A 67 9.19 24.89 -19.46
N THR A 68 9.51 23.64 -19.80
CA THR A 68 9.45 23.15 -21.18
C THR A 68 8.21 22.29 -21.35
N VAL A 69 7.43 22.58 -22.38
CA VAL A 69 6.21 21.85 -22.73
C VAL A 69 6.41 21.09 -24.04
N GLU A 70 6.11 19.81 -24.04
CA GLU A 70 6.11 18.95 -25.22
C GLU A 70 4.80 18.17 -25.34
N TYR A 71 4.37 17.89 -26.57
CA TYR A 71 3.18 17.11 -26.87
C TYR A 71 3.54 15.78 -27.53
N LEU A 72 2.89 14.71 -27.08
CA LEU A 72 2.99 13.38 -27.70
C LEU A 72 1.96 13.27 -28.82
N ASP A 73 2.43 13.26 -30.06
CA ASP A 73 1.57 13.11 -31.23
C ASP A 73 0.95 11.72 -31.29
N SER A 74 -0.38 11.65 -31.38
CA SER A 74 -1.12 10.39 -31.48
C SER A 74 -0.80 9.58 -32.74
N ARG A 75 -0.35 10.23 -33.83
CA ARG A 75 -0.04 9.56 -35.11
C ARG A 75 1.36 8.98 -35.15
N THR A 76 2.36 9.77 -34.73
CA THR A 76 3.77 9.37 -34.84
C THR A 76 4.36 8.80 -33.55
N ASN A 77 3.64 8.91 -32.42
CA ASN A 77 4.08 8.49 -31.10
C ASN A 77 5.45 9.09 -30.68
N ARG A 78 5.70 10.33 -31.13
CA ARG A 78 6.91 11.10 -30.82
C ARG A 78 6.54 12.38 -30.09
N TRP A 79 7.46 12.82 -29.23
CA TRP A 79 7.36 14.10 -28.52
C TRP A 79 7.79 15.24 -29.44
N TYR A 80 7.00 16.30 -29.47
CA TYR A 80 7.31 17.54 -30.17
C TYR A 80 7.20 18.72 -29.20
N PRO A 81 8.12 19.70 -29.26
CA PRO A 81 7.98 20.93 -28.51
C PRO A 81 6.63 21.61 -28.79
N ALA A 82 6.05 22.26 -27.78
CA ALA A 82 4.83 23.04 -27.94
C ALA A 82 5.00 24.18 -28.96
N VAL A 83 6.24 24.69 -29.13
CA VAL A 83 6.60 25.66 -30.16
C VAL A 83 6.33 25.06 -31.55
N GLY A 84 5.29 25.56 -32.25
CA GLY A 84 4.95 25.08 -33.59
C GLY A 84 4.04 23.86 -33.66
N ALA A 85 3.45 23.43 -32.54
CA ALA A 85 2.58 22.24 -32.45
C ALA A 85 1.15 22.41 -33.01
N ALA A 86 0.87 23.43 -33.82
CA ALA A 86 -0.48 23.76 -34.29
C ALA A 86 -1.18 22.63 -35.09
N ALA A 87 -0.41 21.66 -35.61
CA ALA A 87 -0.92 20.53 -36.41
C ALA A 87 -0.84 19.16 -35.68
N ILE A 88 -0.59 19.15 -34.38
CA ILE A 88 -0.44 17.92 -33.59
C ILE A 88 -1.77 17.59 -32.90
N THR A 89 -2.14 16.31 -32.90
CA THR A 89 -3.26 15.80 -32.10
C THR A 89 -2.67 15.12 -30.86
N PRO A 90 -2.48 15.86 -29.75
CA PRO A 90 -1.78 15.34 -28.59
C PRO A 90 -2.60 14.24 -27.91
N ARG A 91 -1.94 13.14 -27.55
CA ARG A 91 -2.45 12.12 -26.62
C ARG A 91 -1.90 12.29 -25.20
N ALA A 92 -0.79 13.01 -25.06
CA ALA A 92 -0.22 13.40 -23.78
C ALA A 92 0.58 14.70 -23.91
N MET A 93 0.82 15.36 -22.79
CA MET A 93 1.67 16.53 -22.61
C MET A 93 2.77 16.20 -21.60
N ARG A 94 4.01 16.63 -21.85
CA ARG A 94 5.15 16.51 -20.94
C ARG A 94 5.58 17.89 -20.50
N LEU A 95 5.70 18.07 -19.20
CA LEU A 95 6.14 19.30 -18.54
C LEU A 95 7.47 19.03 -17.85
N THR A 96 8.50 19.79 -18.20
CA THR A 96 9.83 19.68 -17.59
C THR A 96 10.17 21.01 -16.93
N LEU A 97 10.45 21.01 -15.63
CA LEU A 97 10.77 22.21 -14.86
C LEU A 97 12.28 22.47 -14.90
N VAL A 98 12.66 23.75 -14.89
CA VAL A 98 14.06 24.21 -14.91
C VAL A 98 14.34 24.98 -13.63
N ALA A 99 15.46 24.67 -12.96
CA ALA A 99 15.89 25.36 -11.76
C ALA A 99 16.40 26.77 -12.09
N ALA A 100 16.23 27.70 -11.16
CA ALA A 100 16.90 29.00 -11.19
C ALA A 100 18.44 28.84 -11.15
N GLU A 101 19.16 29.81 -11.70
CA GLU A 101 20.61 29.78 -11.78
C GLU A 101 21.24 29.69 -10.38
N GLY A 102 21.99 28.62 -10.11
CA GLY A 102 22.61 28.35 -8.81
C GLY A 102 21.76 27.50 -7.84
N ASP A 103 20.53 27.16 -8.21
CA ASP A 103 19.65 26.26 -7.46
C ASP A 103 19.57 24.86 -8.07
N SER A 104 19.11 23.90 -7.28
CA SER A 104 18.84 22.52 -7.74
C SER A 104 17.41 22.11 -7.40
N LEU A 105 16.69 21.56 -8.37
CA LEU A 105 15.34 21.06 -8.12
C LEU A 105 15.37 19.83 -7.19
N PRO A 106 14.43 19.73 -6.24
CA PRO A 106 14.15 18.49 -5.53
C PRO A 106 13.93 17.32 -6.50
N GLY A 107 14.34 16.10 -6.13
CA GLY A 107 14.37 14.95 -7.04
C GLY A 107 13.04 14.57 -7.69
N LEU A 108 11.89 15.00 -7.16
CA LEU A 108 10.58 14.79 -7.77
C LEU A 108 10.26 15.83 -8.86
N LEU A 109 10.81 17.04 -8.74
CA LEU A 109 10.62 18.16 -9.67
C LEU A 109 11.64 18.14 -10.83
N SER A 110 12.71 17.35 -10.70
CA SER A 110 13.68 17.10 -11.79
C SER A 110 13.22 16.06 -12.81
N VAL A 111 12.11 15.35 -12.56
CA VAL A 111 11.53 14.36 -13.48
C VAL A 111 10.43 15.02 -14.31
N PRO A 112 10.39 14.80 -15.65
CA PRO A 112 9.33 15.33 -16.48
C PRO A 112 7.95 14.76 -16.09
N LEU A 113 6.99 15.65 -15.84
CA LEU A 113 5.60 15.29 -15.56
C LEU A 113 4.87 15.01 -16.87
N VAL A 114 4.29 13.81 -17.01
CA VAL A 114 3.52 13.42 -18.20
C VAL A 114 2.03 13.36 -17.87
N VAL A 115 1.24 14.18 -18.55
CA VAL A 115 -0.21 14.30 -18.37
C VAL A 115 -0.92 13.79 -19.63
N PRO A 116 -1.76 12.75 -19.56
CA PRO A 116 -2.56 12.31 -20.70
C PRO A 116 -3.63 13.35 -21.06
N THR A 117 -3.85 13.59 -22.35
CA THR A 117 -4.89 14.52 -22.84
C THR A 117 -6.14 13.73 -23.23
N THR A 118 -7.29 14.06 -22.66
CA THR A 118 -8.57 13.39 -22.96
C THR A 118 -9.33 14.14 -24.07
N GLN A 119 -9.70 13.43 -25.14
CA GLN A 119 -10.59 13.97 -26.17
C GLN A 119 -12.04 13.95 -25.68
N GLN A 120 -12.48 15.02 -25.01
CA GLN A 120 -13.90 15.39 -24.91
C GLN A 120 -14.06 16.86 -24.46
N GLY A 121 -13.49 17.78 -25.25
CA GLY A 121 -14.11 19.11 -25.37
C GLY A 121 -13.43 20.33 -24.73
N GLN A 122 -12.16 20.28 -24.29
CA GLN A 122 -11.33 21.49 -24.22
C GLN A 122 -9.86 21.19 -24.58
N THR A 123 -9.44 21.74 -25.72
CA THR A 123 -8.04 21.83 -26.17
C THR A 123 -7.23 22.68 -25.21
N VAL A 124 -6.26 22.09 -24.51
CA VAL A 124 -5.12 22.84 -23.97
C VAL A 124 -4.11 22.99 -25.11
N VAL A 125 -4.19 24.10 -25.83
CA VAL A 125 -3.15 24.57 -26.74
C VAL A 125 -2.78 25.98 -26.29
N ALA A 126 -1.54 26.14 -25.84
CA ALA A 126 -0.91 27.45 -25.69
C ALA A 126 -0.86 28.11 -27.08
N GLY A 127 -1.43 29.31 -27.20
CA GLY A 127 -1.41 30.11 -28.42
C GLY A 127 -1.83 31.54 -28.12
N GLY A 128 -0.89 32.47 -28.25
CA GLY A 128 -1.05 33.89 -27.96
C GLY A 128 -1.96 34.66 -28.92
N ALA A 129 -2.50 35.74 -28.36
CA ALA A 129 -2.85 37.05 -28.93
C ALA A 129 -3.71 37.20 -30.21
N ALA A 130 -4.78 38.00 -30.00
CA ALA A 130 -5.37 39.04 -30.85
C ALA A 130 -6.39 38.69 -31.96
N GLY A 131 -7.55 39.37 -31.89
CA GLY A 131 -8.40 39.66 -33.05
C GLY A 131 -9.90 39.54 -32.78
N GLY A 132 -10.61 40.66 -32.70
CA GLY A 132 -12.04 40.74 -32.34
C GLY A 132 -13.02 40.30 -33.43
N GLY A 133 -14.32 40.28 -33.09
CA GLY A 133 -15.38 40.12 -34.09
C GLY A 133 -16.70 39.54 -33.58
N ALA A 134 -17.53 40.40 -32.99
CA ALA A 134 -18.99 40.53 -33.17
C ALA A 134 -19.92 39.33 -33.53
N ILE A 135 -20.96 39.20 -32.69
CA ILE A 135 -22.43 39.16 -32.98
C ILE A 135 -23.08 37.90 -33.62
N GLY A 136 -24.16 37.46 -32.96
CA GLY A 136 -25.34 36.75 -33.50
C GLY A 136 -25.43 35.28 -33.04
N GLY A 137 -26.51 34.71 -32.51
CA GLY A 137 -27.93 35.08 -32.45
C GLY A 137 -28.77 33.80 -32.68
N GLY A 138 -29.78 33.55 -31.83
CA GLY A 138 -30.82 32.49 -31.98
C GLY A 138 -30.46 31.15 -31.34
N GLY A 139 -31.35 30.39 -30.67
CA GLY A 139 -32.81 30.44 -30.54
C GLY A 139 -33.34 28.99 -30.55
N PHE A 140 -34.39 28.73 -29.75
CA PHE A 140 -35.25 27.50 -29.69
C PHE A 140 -34.63 26.23 -29.06
N GLY A 141 -35.33 25.39 -28.28
CA GLY A 141 -36.72 25.26 -27.80
C GLY A 141 -36.68 24.29 -26.59
N GLY A 142 -37.62 24.22 -25.66
CA GLY A 142 -39.06 24.08 -25.84
C GLY A 142 -39.48 22.61 -25.69
N GLY A 143 -39.84 22.18 -24.48
CA GLY A 143 -40.48 20.88 -24.19
C GLY A 143 -40.21 20.47 -22.73
N GLY A 144 -41.16 20.40 -21.80
CA GLY A 144 -42.59 20.12 -21.92
C GLY A 144 -42.85 18.67 -21.49
N GLY A 145 -43.00 18.43 -20.18
CA GLY A 145 -43.27 17.10 -19.64
C GLY A 145 -43.88 17.17 -18.24
N ARG A 146 -45.20 17.30 -18.20
CA ARG A 146 -46.03 17.20 -16.98
C ARG A 146 -46.16 15.73 -16.55
N GLY A 147 -46.11 15.49 -15.25
CA GLY A 147 -46.61 14.28 -14.60
C GLY A 147 -47.16 14.64 -13.23
N ASN A 148 -48.49 14.57 -13.09
CA ASN A 148 -49.30 14.99 -11.95
C ASN A 148 -49.80 13.77 -11.17
N GLY A 149 -50.06 13.96 -9.88
CA GLY A 149 -50.84 13.07 -9.01
C GLY A 149 -50.08 12.72 -7.72
N GLY A 150 -50.56 12.97 -6.50
CA GLY A 150 -51.83 13.51 -6.03
C GLY A 150 -52.10 13.00 -4.61
N GLY A 151 -52.60 13.87 -3.73
CA GLY A 151 -53.21 13.55 -2.41
C GLY A 151 -52.21 13.21 -1.29
N GLY A 152 -52.29 13.71 -0.07
CA GLY A 152 -53.37 14.37 0.67
C GLY A 152 -53.30 13.86 2.12
N GLY A 153 -53.38 14.76 3.12
CA GLY A 153 -53.53 14.33 4.51
C GLY A 153 -52.88 15.24 5.55
N ARG A 154 -53.62 16.27 5.99
CA ARG A 154 -53.39 16.92 7.28
C ARG A 154 -54.06 16.09 8.37
N GLY A 155 -53.42 15.96 9.53
CA GLY A 155 -54.01 15.40 10.74
C GLY A 155 -53.32 15.94 11.98
N ASN A 156 -54.01 16.84 12.68
CA ASN A 156 -53.69 17.34 14.01
C ASN A 156 -54.46 16.49 15.04
N GLY A 157 -53.89 16.21 16.21
CA GLY A 157 -54.60 15.50 17.27
C GLY A 157 -53.72 15.23 18.49
N GLY A 158 -54.02 15.92 19.60
CA GLY A 158 -53.39 15.73 20.91
C GLY A 158 -54.19 14.84 21.88
N GLY A 159 -53.67 14.75 23.11
CA GLY A 159 -54.24 14.06 24.28
C GLY A 159 -53.45 12.78 24.62
N GLY A 160 -53.05 12.44 25.84
CA GLY A 160 -53.36 12.93 27.19
C GLY A 160 -53.47 11.72 28.14
N GLY A 161 -52.94 11.80 29.38
CA GLY A 161 -53.18 10.84 30.49
C GLY A 161 -51.91 10.34 31.19
N ARG A 162 -51.49 10.87 32.36
CA ARG A 162 -51.86 10.53 33.78
C ARG A 162 -51.33 9.14 34.21
N GLY A 163 -50.32 9.02 35.09
CA GLY A 163 -50.33 9.18 36.57
C GLY A 163 -50.18 7.78 37.24
N PRO A 164 -50.01 7.57 38.58
CA PRO A 164 -49.82 8.50 39.71
C PRO A 164 -48.69 8.07 40.69
N GLY A 165 -48.54 8.78 41.83
CA GLY A 165 -47.96 8.20 43.05
C GLY A 165 -47.22 9.17 43.96
N GLY A 166 -47.94 9.91 44.80
CA GLY A 166 -47.39 10.73 45.88
C GLY A 166 -48.03 10.39 47.24
N GLY A 167 -47.33 10.77 48.31
CA GLY A 167 -47.79 10.78 49.71
C GLY A 167 -46.75 10.10 50.63
N GLY A 168 -46.33 10.62 51.77
CA GLY A 168 -46.59 11.84 52.51
C GLY A 168 -45.80 11.74 53.84
N GLY A 169 -45.32 12.84 54.42
CA GLY A 169 -45.86 13.23 55.72
C GLY A 169 -44.87 13.88 56.71
N ARG A 170 -45.29 15.05 57.21
CA ARG A 170 -45.22 15.58 58.59
C ARG A 170 -43.89 16.15 59.14
N GLY A 171 -43.92 17.47 59.43
CA GLY A 171 -43.15 18.10 60.52
C GLY A 171 -43.84 17.90 61.89
N PRO A 172 -43.68 18.77 62.92
CA PRO A 172 -42.94 20.03 62.98
C PRO A 172 -42.19 20.30 64.33
N GLY A 173 -41.63 21.52 64.49
CA GLY A 173 -41.27 22.15 65.77
C GLY A 173 -39.75 22.30 65.96
N GLY A 174 -39.15 23.45 66.24
CA GLY A 174 -39.64 24.72 66.77
C GLY A 174 -38.73 25.14 67.92
N ARG A 175 -38.10 26.34 67.80
CA ARG A 175 -37.53 27.26 68.83
C ARG A 175 -36.26 27.92 68.28
N ARG A 176 -35.85 29.15 68.65
CA ARG A 176 -36.46 30.45 68.95
C ARG A 176 -35.26 31.43 69.05
N TRP A 177 -35.41 32.61 68.46
CA TRP A 177 -34.74 33.90 68.68
C TRP A 177 -33.66 34.06 69.77
N THR A 178 -32.58 34.80 69.46
CA THR A 178 -32.42 36.23 69.86
C THR A 178 -31.06 36.78 69.44
N GLY A 179 -31.04 38.07 69.09
CA GLY A 179 -29.87 38.75 68.55
C GLY A 179 -28.84 39.21 69.58
N ARG A 180 -27.64 39.51 69.09
CA ARG A 180 -26.70 40.45 69.72
C ARG A 180 -26.03 41.29 68.65
N ARG A 181 -26.27 42.60 68.73
CA ARG A 181 -25.39 43.65 68.17
C ARG A 181 -24.00 43.49 68.79
N TRP A 182 -22.96 43.51 67.97
CA TRP A 182 -21.63 43.89 68.41
C TRP A 182 -21.03 44.94 67.47
N ARG A 183 -20.33 45.86 68.12
CA ARG A 183 -20.03 47.23 67.72
C ARG A 183 -18.88 47.30 66.73
N CYS A 184 -18.88 48.37 65.92
CA CYS A 184 -17.69 48.84 65.21
C CYS A 184 -16.59 49.18 66.22
N PRO A 185 -15.35 48.68 66.06
CA PRO A 185 -14.23 49.20 66.81
C PRO A 185 -13.83 50.56 66.22
N ALA A 186 -13.73 51.54 67.13
CA ALA A 186 -13.31 52.90 66.85
C ALA A 186 -11.88 52.94 66.27
N ARG A 187 -11.67 53.89 65.35
CA ARG A 187 -10.34 54.34 64.90
C ARG A 187 -9.46 54.65 66.10
N ARG A 188 -8.42 53.83 66.31
CA ARG A 188 -7.23 54.24 67.05
C ARG A 188 -6.24 54.82 66.05
N THR A 189 -6.07 56.13 66.10
CA THR A 189 -4.91 56.85 65.55
C THR A 189 -3.67 56.46 66.35
N GLY A 190 -3.11 55.29 66.03
CA GLY A 190 -1.74 54.96 66.39
C GLY A 190 -0.84 55.45 65.27
N GLY A 191 0.02 56.43 65.54
CA GLY A 191 1.05 56.86 64.61
C GLY A 191 2.05 55.73 64.39
N TRP A 192 2.07 55.18 63.17
CA TRP A 192 3.15 54.30 62.74
C TRP A 192 4.27 55.20 62.24
N SER A 193 5.28 55.40 63.10
CA SER A 193 6.57 55.93 62.67
C SER A 193 7.13 54.98 61.63
N TRP A 194 7.29 55.47 60.40
CA TRP A 194 8.05 54.80 59.35
C TRP A 194 9.51 54.68 59.82
N ARG A 195 9.83 53.60 60.54
CA ARG A 195 11.22 53.17 60.68
C ARG A 195 11.66 52.77 59.29
N GLY A 196 12.54 53.59 58.72
CA GLY A 196 13.11 53.40 57.40
C GLY A 196 13.56 51.97 57.22
N TRP A 197 13.01 51.32 56.20
CA TRP A 197 13.63 50.14 55.65
C TRP A 197 15.04 50.56 55.21
N PRO A 198 16.09 49.79 55.55
CA PRO A 198 17.42 50.14 55.09
C PRO A 198 17.35 50.21 53.57
N MET A 199 17.64 51.40 53.02
CA MET A 199 17.77 51.60 51.59
C MET A 199 18.71 50.52 51.07
N ILE A 200 18.15 49.53 50.38
CA ILE A 200 18.94 48.55 49.64
C ILE A 200 19.69 49.39 48.61
N ARG A 201 20.99 49.56 48.90
CA ARG A 201 21.99 50.21 48.06
C ARG A 201 21.70 49.85 46.60
N ASN A 202 21.53 50.86 45.76
CA ASN A 202 21.05 50.78 44.38
C ASN A 202 21.88 49.78 43.54
N ARG A 203 21.52 48.50 43.55
CA ARG A 203 22.11 47.47 42.69
C ARG A 203 21.30 47.42 41.39
N ARG A 204 21.50 48.43 40.53
CA ARG A 204 20.82 48.60 39.24
C ARG A 204 21.07 47.48 38.21
N GLY A 205 21.91 46.47 38.51
CA GLY A 205 22.15 45.31 37.64
C GLY A 205 21.39 44.03 38.01
N VAL A 206 20.93 43.86 39.25
CA VAL A 206 20.43 42.56 39.75
C VAL A 206 19.01 42.25 39.25
N ALA A 207 18.14 43.26 39.15
CA ALA A 207 16.78 43.08 38.64
C ALA A 207 16.75 42.69 37.16
N MET A 208 17.68 43.23 36.36
CA MET A 208 17.80 42.89 34.94
C MET A 208 18.28 41.44 34.75
N LEU A 209 19.23 40.99 35.58
CA LEU A 209 19.65 39.60 35.61
C LEU A 209 18.50 38.68 36.00
N ALA A 210 17.72 39.01 37.04
CA ALA A 210 16.57 38.21 37.44
C ALA A 210 15.49 38.12 36.34
N ALA A 211 15.20 39.23 35.66
CA ALA A 211 14.27 39.24 34.52
C ALA A 211 14.80 38.43 33.34
N MET A 212 16.09 38.53 33.02
CA MET A 212 16.70 37.77 31.94
C MET A 212 16.71 36.26 32.25
N TRP A 213 17.01 35.87 33.48
CA TRP A 213 16.92 34.48 33.94
C TRP A 213 15.48 33.95 33.91
N LEU A 214 14.50 34.78 34.27
CA LEU A 214 13.09 34.42 34.18
C LEU A 214 12.66 34.19 32.73
N ILE A 215 13.02 35.10 31.81
CA ILE A 215 12.72 34.96 30.38
C ILE A 215 13.41 33.71 29.82
N LEU A 216 14.70 33.51 30.13
CA LEU A 216 15.45 32.33 29.72
C LEU A 216 14.78 31.04 30.21
N GLY A 217 14.36 30.99 31.47
CA GLY A 217 13.64 29.84 32.04
C GLY A 217 12.32 29.56 31.33
N ILE A 218 11.52 30.59 31.08
CA ILE A 218 10.24 30.47 30.34
C ILE A 218 10.51 30.00 28.90
N SER A 219 11.48 30.59 28.20
CA SER A 219 11.83 30.21 26.82
C SER A 219 12.25 28.75 26.71
N ILE A 220 13.05 28.25 27.66
CA ILE A 220 13.46 26.83 27.69
C ILE A 220 12.24 25.92 27.86
N VAL A 221 11.34 26.24 28.80
CA VAL A 221 10.12 25.45 29.03
C VAL A 221 9.21 25.47 27.79
N SER A 222 8.99 26.64 27.20
CA SER A 222 8.21 26.77 25.95
C SER A 222 8.81 25.97 24.80
N LEU A 223 10.14 25.98 24.64
CA LEU A 223 10.83 25.18 23.62
C LEU A 223 10.65 23.68 23.86
N GLN A 224 10.76 23.22 25.11
CA GLN A 224 10.54 21.81 25.47
C GLN A 224 9.11 21.35 25.14
N PHE A 225 8.10 22.18 25.44
CA PHE A 225 6.71 21.89 25.06
C PHE A 225 6.51 21.87 23.55
N ALA A 226 7.14 22.78 22.81
CA ALA A 226 7.07 22.82 21.35
C ALA A 226 7.69 21.57 20.71
N LEU A 227 8.88 21.16 21.17
CA LEU A 227 9.55 19.95 20.70
C LEU A 227 8.73 18.69 21.04
N SER A 228 8.28 18.57 22.29
CA SER A 228 7.44 17.45 22.74
C SER A 228 6.12 17.37 21.97
N GLY A 229 5.49 18.51 21.65
CA GLY A 229 4.28 18.57 20.85
C GLY A 229 4.51 18.13 19.40
N LYS A 230 5.63 18.55 18.79
CA LYS A 230 6.02 18.14 17.44
C LYS A 230 6.25 16.63 17.36
N GLU A 231 7.01 16.06 18.29
CA GLU A 231 7.28 14.62 18.34
C GLU A 231 6.00 13.80 18.48
N ARG A 232 5.12 14.17 19.42
CA ARG A 232 3.83 13.48 19.61
C ARG A 232 2.94 13.56 18.38
N ARG A 233 2.91 14.70 17.68
CA ARG A 233 2.13 14.85 16.46
C ARG A 233 2.66 13.97 15.33
N VAL A 234 3.97 13.95 15.12
CA VAL A 234 4.60 13.11 14.09
C VAL A 234 4.35 11.63 14.37
N LEU A 235 4.51 11.20 15.62
CA LEU A 235 4.22 9.81 16.03
C LEU A 235 2.73 9.47 15.88
N ALA A 236 1.83 10.38 16.24
CA ALA A 236 0.39 10.16 16.10
C ALA A 236 -0.04 10.04 14.63
N LEU A 237 0.48 10.89 13.75
CA LEU A 237 0.21 10.80 12.30
C LEU A 237 0.76 9.49 11.72
N ALA A 238 2.02 9.15 12.01
CA ALA A 238 2.60 7.90 11.54
C ALA A 238 1.86 6.65 12.06
N ALA A 239 1.36 6.69 13.30
CA ALA A 239 0.53 5.62 13.84
C ALA A 239 -0.85 5.54 13.16
N ALA A 240 -1.47 6.69 12.86
CA ALA A 240 -2.73 6.76 12.12
C ALA A 240 -2.57 6.21 10.70
N ASP A 241 -1.54 6.65 9.96
CA ASP A 241 -1.23 6.17 8.61
C ASP A 241 -0.98 4.66 8.60
N ARG A 242 -0.25 4.13 9.60
CA ARG A 242 -0.08 2.69 9.73
C ARG A 242 -1.39 1.95 10.04
N GLY A 243 -2.23 2.52 10.89
CA GLY A 243 -3.55 1.97 11.21
C GLY A 243 -4.42 1.87 9.96
N GLN A 244 -4.49 2.95 9.17
CA GLN A 244 -5.24 3.00 7.92
C GLN A 244 -4.68 2.04 6.87
N GLY A 245 -3.37 2.05 6.63
CA GLY A 245 -2.73 1.14 5.66
C GLY A 245 -2.92 -0.33 6.02
N ARG A 246 -2.89 -0.69 7.32
CA ARG A 246 -3.20 -2.05 7.77
C ARG A 246 -4.68 -2.37 7.57
N GLY A 247 -5.59 -1.42 7.82
CA GLY A 247 -7.02 -1.56 7.55
C GLY A 247 -7.30 -1.85 6.07
N ILE A 248 -6.69 -1.09 5.16
CA ILE A 248 -6.80 -1.28 3.71
C ILE A 248 -6.27 -2.66 3.31
N ALA A 249 -5.10 -3.06 3.82
CA ALA A 249 -4.52 -4.37 3.50
C ALA A 249 -5.40 -5.54 3.98
N LEU A 250 -6.00 -5.43 5.17
CA LEU A 250 -6.93 -6.44 5.69
C LEU A 250 -8.25 -6.48 4.92
N ALA A 251 -8.76 -5.34 4.47
CA ALA A 251 -9.95 -5.28 3.62
C ALA A 251 -9.69 -5.92 2.25
N ALA A 252 -8.52 -5.68 1.65
CA ALA A 252 -8.10 -6.35 0.42
C ALA A 252 -7.96 -7.86 0.63
N LEU A 253 -7.43 -8.30 1.78
CA LEU A 253 -7.35 -9.73 2.13
C LEU A 253 -8.74 -10.37 2.19
N ALA A 254 -9.69 -9.70 2.86
CA ALA A 254 -11.06 -10.17 2.96
C ALA A 254 -11.73 -10.26 1.57
N ASN A 255 -11.44 -9.31 0.67
CA ASN A 255 -11.92 -9.35 -0.72
C ASN A 255 -11.36 -10.58 -1.47
N VAL A 256 -10.04 -10.81 -1.41
CA VAL A 256 -9.41 -11.99 -2.02
C VAL A 256 -9.97 -13.29 -1.46
N GLN A 257 -10.16 -13.36 -0.13
CA GLN A 257 -10.77 -14.52 0.51
C GLN A 257 -12.21 -14.75 -0.01
N ALA A 258 -13.03 -13.71 -0.09
CA ALA A 258 -14.40 -13.80 -0.60
C ALA A 258 -14.46 -14.26 -2.07
N GLN A 259 -13.54 -13.78 -2.90
CA GLN A 259 -13.43 -14.23 -4.30
C GLN A 259 -13.04 -15.71 -4.40
N LEU A 260 -12.11 -16.16 -3.56
CA LEU A 260 -11.72 -17.58 -3.49
C LEU A 260 -12.83 -18.47 -2.94
N ASP A 261 -13.57 -17.99 -1.93
CA ASP A 261 -14.79 -18.62 -1.42
C ASP A 261 -15.83 -18.80 -2.54
N GLN A 262 -16.10 -17.74 -3.30
CA GLN A 262 -17.01 -17.80 -4.43
C GLN A 262 -16.53 -18.78 -5.50
N ALA A 263 -15.24 -18.77 -5.84
CA ALA A 263 -14.64 -19.72 -6.76
C ALA A 263 -14.74 -21.17 -6.27
N ALA A 264 -14.64 -21.41 -4.96
CA ALA A 264 -14.76 -22.74 -4.38
C ALA A 264 -16.19 -23.30 -4.47
N ARG A 265 -17.21 -22.42 -4.46
CA ARG A 265 -18.64 -22.77 -4.59
C ARG A 265 -19.10 -22.93 -6.03
N SER A 266 -18.43 -22.29 -6.98
CA SER A 266 -18.77 -22.33 -8.41
C SER A 266 -17.73 -23.07 -9.29
N PRO A 267 -17.30 -24.31 -8.96
CA PRO A 267 -16.36 -25.04 -9.81
C PRO A 267 -17.07 -25.52 -11.08
N ALA A 268 -16.89 -24.80 -12.21
CA ALA A 268 -17.37 -25.13 -13.58
C ALA A 268 -18.71 -25.90 -13.67
N SER A 269 -19.66 -25.62 -12.78
CA SER A 269 -20.65 -26.62 -12.32
C SER A 269 -21.80 -26.90 -13.28
N GLY A 270 -21.72 -26.41 -14.52
CA GLY A 270 -22.66 -26.72 -15.60
C GLY A 270 -22.03 -27.24 -16.89
N ASN A 271 -20.70 -27.24 -17.03
CA ASN A 271 -20.05 -27.62 -18.28
C ASN A 271 -18.92 -28.63 -18.03
N ALA A 272 -19.21 -29.91 -18.27
CA ALA A 272 -18.26 -31.01 -18.12
C ALA A 272 -16.99 -30.83 -18.96
N ALA A 273 -17.07 -30.14 -20.12
CA ALA A 273 -15.90 -29.86 -20.93
C ALA A 273 -14.93 -28.89 -20.24
N LEU A 274 -15.46 -27.87 -19.55
CA LEU A 274 -14.64 -26.91 -18.80
C LEU A 274 -14.00 -27.55 -17.56
N ALA A 275 -14.67 -28.49 -16.90
CA ALA A 275 -14.16 -29.16 -15.70
C ALA A 275 -12.83 -29.92 -15.92
N VAL A 276 -12.57 -30.37 -17.17
CA VAL A 276 -11.33 -31.05 -17.55
C VAL A 276 -10.22 -30.07 -17.94
N THR A 277 -10.54 -28.79 -18.15
CA THR A 277 -9.56 -27.75 -18.46
C THR A 277 -8.99 -27.10 -17.20
N ARG A 278 -7.79 -26.53 -17.32
CA ARG A 278 -7.15 -25.74 -16.26
C ARG A 278 -7.96 -24.47 -15.92
N SER A 279 -8.56 -23.84 -16.92
CA SER A 279 -9.42 -22.67 -16.75
C SER A 279 -10.74 -22.98 -16.03
N GLY A 280 -11.11 -24.26 -15.90
CA GLY A 280 -12.34 -24.68 -15.23
C GLY A 280 -12.29 -24.57 -13.70
N ASP A 281 -11.10 -24.50 -13.09
CA ASP A 281 -10.96 -24.27 -11.64
C ASP A 281 -10.23 -22.94 -11.41
N PRO A 282 -10.92 -21.88 -10.99
CA PRO A 282 -10.28 -20.58 -10.73
C PRO A 282 -9.17 -20.65 -9.67
N TRP A 283 -9.21 -21.65 -8.76
CA TRP A 283 -8.15 -21.87 -7.78
C TRP A 283 -6.81 -22.30 -8.43
N MET A 284 -6.82 -22.84 -9.65
CA MET A 284 -5.59 -23.15 -10.37
C MET A 284 -4.94 -21.91 -11.01
N GLY A 285 -5.69 -20.82 -11.17
CA GLY A 285 -5.21 -19.55 -11.70
C GLY A 285 -4.89 -18.51 -10.62
N VAL A 286 -4.66 -18.91 -9.37
CA VAL A 286 -4.52 -17.96 -8.26
C VAL A 286 -3.39 -16.95 -8.43
N ASP A 287 -2.30 -17.38 -9.06
CA ASP A 287 -1.12 -16.59 -9.35
C ASP A 287 -1.34 -15.49 -10.40
N SER A 288 -2.42 -15.59 -11.18
CA SER A 288 -2.73 -14.69 -12.30
C SER A 288 -4.05 -13.95 -12.10
N ILE A 289 -5.11 -14.64 -11.66
CA ILE A 289 -6.46 -14.09 -11.51
C ILE A 289 -6.55 -13.18 -10.28
N TYR A 290 -5.88 -13.56 -9.19
CA TYR A 290 -5.96 -12.86 -7.90
C TYR A 290 -4.66 -12.11 -7.56
N SER A 291 -3.82 -11.83 -8.57
CA SER A 291 -2.58 -11.08 -8.41
C SER A 291 -2.56 -9.86 -9.34
N GLY A 292 -2.14 -8.71 -8.83
CA GLY A 292 -2.11 -7.46 -9.56
C GLY A 292 -2.32 -6.25 -8.65
N VAL A 293 -2.34 -5.07 -9.24
CA VAL A 293 -2.78 -3.85 -8.55
C VAL A 293 -4.30 -3.77 -8.66
N VAL A 294 -4.97 -3.72 -7.52
CA VAL A 294 -6.43 -3.66 -7.41
C VAL A 294 -6.80 -2.34 -6.75
N MET A 295 -7.81 -1.67 -7.31
CA MET A 295 -8.44 -0.52 -6.66
C MET A 295 -9.41 -1.04 -5.60
N LEU A 296 -9.17 -0.68 -4.34
CA LEU A 296 -10.11 -0.89 -3.25
C LEU A 296 -10.58 0.49 -2.78
N ASP A 297 -11.82 0.83 -3.12
CA ASP A 297 -12.36 2.18 -3.04
C ASP A 297 -11.45 3.17 -3.81
N GLU A 298 -10.81 4.11 -3.11
CA GLU A 298 -9.89 5.11 -3.66
C GLU A 298 -8.40 4.72 -3.49
N HIS A 299 -8.11 3.49 -3.05
CA HIS A 299 -6.73 3.07 -2.72
C HIS A 299 -6.22 2.01 -3.70
N GLU A 300 -5.01 2.22 -4.23
CA GLU A 300 -4.26 1.20 -4.96
C GLU A 300 -3.63 0.20 -3.99
N VAL A 301 -3.93 -1.07 -4.19
CA VAL A 301 -3.41 -2.17 -3.38
C VAL A 301 -2.75 -3.21 -4.29
N ALA A 302 -1.48 -3.51 -4.05
CA ALA A 302 -0.80 -4.58 -4.75
C ALA A 302 -1.08 -5.91 -4.04
N VAL A 303 -1.74 -6.82 -4.74
CA VAL A 303 -2.05 -8.17 -4.28
C VAL A 303 -1.21 -9.18 -5.04
N ARG A 304 -0.68 -10.17 -4.34
CA ARG A 304 -0.01 -11.33 -4.92
C ARG A 304 -0.51 -12.58 -4.22
N ALA A 305 -1.34 -13.35 -4.90
CA ALA A 305 -1.74 -14.68 -4.49
C ALA A 305 -0.80 -15.72 -5.13
N ARG A 306 -0.47 -16.79 -4.41
CA ARG A 306 0.40 -17.85 -4.91
C ARG A 306 -0.02 -19.19 -4.35
N ASP A 307 -0.13 -20.19 -5.22
CA ASP A 307 -0.29 -21.57 -4.78
C ASP A 307 1.00 -22.05 -4.10
N LEU A 308 0.92 -22.39 -2.82
CA LEU A 308 2.07 -22.91 -2.09
C LEU A 308 2.46 -24.31 -2.57
N GLY A 309 1.55 -25.07 -3.18
CA GLY A 309 1.86 -26.32 -3.87
C GLY A 309 2.86 -26.13 -5.03
N ALA A 310 3.11 -24.90 -5.48
CA ALA A 310 4.13 -24.61 -6.49
C ALA A 310 5.56 -24.55 -5.93
N GLN A 311 5.77 -24.72 -4.63
CA GLN A 311 7.07 -24.62 -3.97
C GLN A 311 7.33 -25.80 -3.04
N LEU A 312 8.59 -26.22 -2.95
CA LEU A 312 9.03 -27.25 -2.02
C LEU A 312 9.13 -26.67 -0.62
N ASN A 313 8.51 -27.32 0.37
CA ASN A 313 8.66 -26.91 1.76
C ASN A 313 9.98 -27.45 2.33
N ILE A 314 10.94 -26.56 2.59
CA ILE A 314 12.27 -26.91 3.09
C ILE A 314 12.25 -27.54 4.48
N ASN A 315 11.23 -27.27 5.29
CA ASN A 315 11.14 -27.80 6.65
C ASN A 315 10.61 -29.25 6.68
N THR A 316 9.85 -29.67 5.67
CA THR A 316 9.27 -31.02 5.59
C THR A 316 9.91 -31.87 4.49
N ALA A 317 10.67 -31.26 3.58
CA ALA A 317 11.35 -31.98 2.51
C ALA A 317 12.36 -32.98 3.08
N ASN A 318 12.36 -34.18 2.50
CA ASN A 318 13.38 -35.18 2.75
C ASN A 318 14.65 -34.86 1.92
N GLU A 319 15.73 -35.58 2.23
CA GLU A 319 17.03 -35.39 1.59
C GLU A 319 16.97 -35.58 0.06
N ASP A 320 16.25 -36.59 -0.42
CA ASP A 320 16.09 -36.85 -1.86
C ASP A 320 15.38 -35.69 -2.57
N GLN A 321 14.31 -35.14 -1.99
CA GLN A 321 13.61 -33.99 -2.56
C GLN A 321 14.52 -32.76 -2.64
N LEU A 322 15.28 -32.48 -1.57
CA LEU A 322 16.23 -31.37 -1.55
C LEU A 322 17.32 -31.58 -2.60
N ARG A 323 17.93 -32.76 -2.65
CA ARG A 323 18.97 -33.11 -3.63
C ARG A 323 18.47 -32.98 -5.05
N LEU A 324 17.31 -33.54 -5.36
CA LEU A 324 16.72 -33.47 -6.71
C LEU A 324 16.41 -32.03 -7.13
N LEU A 325 15.85 -31.21 -6.23
CA LEU A 325 15.58 -29.79 -6.51
C LEU A 325 16.89 -29.00 -6.75
N PHE A 326 17.83 -29.09 -5.81
CA PHE A 326 19.09 -28.35 -5.87
C PHE A 326 19.90 -28.78 -7.09
N GLN A 327 19.93 -30.07 -7.43
CA GLN A 327 20.58 -30.57 -8.64
C GLN A 327 19.93 -30.03 -9.91
N ALA A 328 18.59 -29.94 -9.94
CA ALA A 328 17.86 -29.42 -11.09
C ALA A 328 18.14 -27.93 -11.35
N VAL A 329 18.33 -27.14 -10.28
CA VAL A 329 18.56 -25.69 -10.38
C VAL A 329 20.04 -25.36 -10.55
N LEU A 330 20.92 -25.92 -9.71
CA LEU A 330 22.34 -25.54 -9.63
C LEU A 330 23.23 -26.31 -10.61
N ARG A 331 22.83 -27.52 -11.01
CA ARG A 331 23.56 -28.39 -11.95
C ARG A 331 25.01 -28.69 -11.53
N ASP A 332 25.28 -28.68 -10.22
CA ASP A 332 26.58 -29.02 -9.63
C ASP A 332 26.36 -30.01 -8.48
N ALA A 333 26.70 -31.27 -8.71
CA ALA A 333 26.45 -32.35 -7.76
C ALA A 333 27.26 -32.19 -6.47
N GLY A 334 28.49 -31.69 -6.55
CA GLY A 334 29.35 -31.52 -5.38
C GLY A 334 28.86 -30.38 -4.49
N LEU A 335 28.44 -29.27 -5.09
CA LEU A 335 27.83 -28.17 -4.38
C LEU A 335 26.46 -28.55 -3.82
N THR A 336 25.62 -29.22 -4.60
CA THR A 336 24.30 -29.71 -4.17
C THR A 336 24.42 -30.58 -2.92
N GLU A 337 25.29 -31.58 -2.93
CA GLU A 337 25.44 -32.48 -1.78
C GLU A 337 25.85 -31.72 -0.52
N ARG A 338 26.84 -30.82 -0.62
CA ARG A 338 27.26 -29.99 0.53
C ARG A 338 26.13 -29.12 1.08
N LEU A 339 25.38 -28.44 0.21
CA LEU A 339 24.30 -27.56 0.66
C LEU A 339 23.14 -28.34 1.29
N VAL A 340 22.77 -29.49 0.71
CA VAL A 340 21.68 -30.32 1.23
C VAL A 340 22.01 -30.79 2.64
N GLN A 341 23.22 -31.33 2.86
CA GLN A 341 23.63 -31.79 4.18
C GLN A 341 23.62 -30.66 5.20
N ARG A 342 24.16 -29.48 4.85
CA ARG A 342 24.16 -28.30 5.73
C ARG A 342 22.77 -27.75 6.03
N ILE A 343 21.82 -27.87 5.10
CA ILE A 343 20.40 -27.51 5.34
C ILE A 343 19.75 -28.50 6.32
N LEU A 344 20.10 -29.79 6.22
CA LEU A 344 19.59 -30.80 7.14
C LEU A 344 20.13 -30.59 8.56
N ASP A 345 21.44 -30.37 8.71
CA ASP A 345 22.10 -30.06 10.00
C ASP A 345 21.66 -28.70 10.57
N TRP A 346 21.25 -27.75 9.73
CA TRP A 346 20.69 -26.50 10.23
C TRP A 346 19.35 -26.71 10.95
N ARG A 347 18.59 -27.72 10.53
CA ARG A 347 17.18 -27.93 10.89
C ARG A 347 16.99 -28.94 12.01
N ASP A 348 17.85 -29.95 12.10
CA ASP A 348 17.74 -30.98 13.11
C ASP A 348 18.16 -30.46 14.50
N VAL A 349 17.85 -31.26 15.51
CA VAL A 349 17.96 -30.83 16.92
C VAL A 349 19.27 -31.31 17.54
N ASP A 350 19.91 -32.32 16.94
CA ASP A 350 21.16 -32.86 17.43
C ASP A 350 22.36 -32.03 16.93
N ASP A 351 23.53 -32.29 17.53
CA ASP A 351 24.78 -31.62 17.18
C ASP A 351 25.74 -32.61 16.47
N LEU A 352 25.21 -33.65 15.83
CA LEU A 352 26.02 -34.68 15.19
C LEU A 352 26.22 -34.37 13.70
N PRO A 353 27.42 -33.96 13.27
CA PRO A 353 27.62 -33.52 11.90
C PRO A 353 27.44 -34.68 10.93
N ARG A 354 26.63 -34.43 9.89
CA ARG A 354 26.55 -35.34 8.73
C ARG A 354 27.82 -35.27 7.88
N LEU A 355 28.02 -36.29 7.05
CA LEU A 355 29.10 -36.29 6.07
C LEU A 355 28.95 -35.06 5.14
N ASN A 356 30.03 -34.30 4.96
CA ASN A 356 30.06 -33.05 4.18
C ASN A 356 29.21 -31.90 4.73
N SER A 357 28.88 -31.95 6.02
CA SER A 357 28.09 -30.91 6.67
C SER A 357 28.89 -30.04 7.63
N ALA A 358 28.21 -29.09 8.26
CA ALA A 358 28.79 -28.15 9.21
C ALA A 358 27.84 -28.00 10.41
N GLU A 359 28.33 -28.39 11.58
CA GLU A 359 27.67 -28.16 12.87
C GLU A 359 28.23 -26.93 13.56
N ARG A 360 27.67 -26.58 14.72
CA ARG A 360 28.10 -25.44 15.54
C ARG A 360 29.61 -25.21 15.60
N ASP A 361 30.40 -26.26 15.83
CA ASP A 361 31.87 -26.19 15.90
C ASP A 361 32.53 -25.75 14.59
N ALA A 362 31.99 -26.16 13.45
CA ALA A 362 32.49 -25.75 12.14
C ALA A 362 32.22 -24.25 11.91
N TYR A 363 31.04 -23.75 12.29
CA TYR A 363 30.70 -22.32 12.23
C TYR A 363 31.59 -21.48 13.16
N LEU A 364 31.85 -21.95 14.37
CA LEU A 364 32.76 -21.28 15.32
C LEU A 364 34.20 -21.21 14.79
N LYS A 365 34.71 -22.30 14.24
CA LYS A 365 36.05 -22.33 13.61
C LYS A 365 36.15 -21.42 12.39
N ALA A 366 35.05 -21.27 11.64
CA ALA A 366 34.95 -20.35 10.52
C ALA A 366 34.77 -18.88 10.94
N GLY A 367 34.64 -18.59 12.25
CA GLY A 367 34.39 -17.24 12.76
C GLY A 367 33.01 -16.69 12.41
N ALA A 368 32.03 -17.56 12.16
CA ALA A 368 30.68 -17.15 11.80
C ALA A 368 30.00 -16.44 12.99
N LEU A 369 29.33 -15.31 12.69
CA LEU A 369 28.56 -14.54 13.68
C LEU A 369 27.21 -15.19 14.02
N VAL A 370 26.78 -16.15 13.21
CA VAL A 370 25.54 -16.88 13.37
C VAL A 370 25.87 -18.36 13.40
N LEU A 371 25.23 -19.07 14.33
CA LEU A 371 25.36 -20.51 14.51
C LEU A 371 24.10 -21.21 13.99
N PRO A 372 24.19 -22.51 13.63
CA PRO A 372 23.03 -23.33 13.33
C PRO A 372 21.95 -23.17 14.41
N ALA A 373 20.71 -23.01 13.93
CA ALA A 373 19.60 -22.69 14.80
C ALA A 373 19.00 -23.94 15.48
N ASN A 374 19.35 -25.13 14.97
CA ASN A 374 18.85 -26.45 15.37
C ASN A 374 17.33 -26.49 15.46
N ARG A 375 16.67 -25.87 14.47
CA ARG A 375 15.22 -25.69 14.39
C ARG A 375 14.75 -25.50 12.95
N PRO A 376 13.46 -25.71 12.67
CA PRO A 376 12.86 -25.31 11.40
C PRO A 376 13.14 -23.85 11.04
N PHE A 377 13.33 -23.60 9.74
CA PHE A 377 13.47 -22.28 9.14
C PHE A 377 12.18 -21.48 9.35
N ARG A 378 12.30 -20.22 9.79
CA ARG A 378 11.15 -19.29 9.94
C ARG A 378 10.88 -18.48 8.69
N ASP A 379 11.90 -18.28 7.88
CA ASP A 379 11.85 -17.56 6.61
C ASP A 379 12.85 -18.18 5.65
N VAL A 380 12.57 -18.13 4.35
CA VAL A 380 13.50 -18.59 3.31
C VAL A 380 14.81 -17.78 3.37
N ALA A 381 14.76 -16.52 3.79
CA ALA A 381 15.94 -15.68 3.96
C ALA A 381 16.92 -16.18 5.02
N GLU A 382 16.48 -17.00 6.00
CA GLU A 382 17.38 -17.62 6.99
C GLU A 382 18.40 -18.57 6.31
N LEU A 383 18.14 -19.05 5.08
CA LEU A 383 19.11 -19.83 4.33
C LEU A 383 20.41 -19.08 4.04
N ALA A 384 20.41 -17.75 4.01
CA ALA A 384 21.64 -16.95 3.87
C ALA A 384 22.66 -17.21 4.99
N MET A 385 22.20 -17.76 6.12
CA MET A 385 23.04 -18.07 7.27
C MET A 385 23.66 -19.46 7.18
N VAL A 386 23.20 -20.31 6.26
CA VAL A 386 23.76 -21.65 6.03
C VAL A 386 25.09 -21.51 5.30
N ASP A 387 26.13 -22.15 5.83
CA ASP A 387 27.47 -22.10 5.24
C ASP A 387 27.43 -22.53 3.76
N GLY A 388 28.13 -21.79 2.90
CA GLY A 388 28.15 -22.01 1.45
C GLY A 388 26.92 -21.50 0.69
N MET A 389 25.88 -21.00 1.36
CA MET A 389 24.73 -20.36 0.72
C MET A 389 25.06 -18.92 0.34
N THR A 390 25.52 -18.70 -0.90
CA THR A 390 25.79 -17.35 -1.39
C THR A 390 24.49 -16.59 -1.69
N PRO A 391 24.49 -15.24 -1.67
CA PRO A 391 23.32 -14.46 -2.07
C PRO A 391 22.79 -14.80 -3.46
N GLN A 392 23.68 -15.19 -4.38
CA GLN A 392 23.32 -15.62 -5.74
C GLN A 392 22.58 -16.95 -5.73
N ILE A 393 23.07 -17.95 -4.98
CA ILE A 393 22.40 -19.25 -4.85
C ILE A 393 21.03 -19.05 -4.17
N LEU A 394 20.98 -18.26 -3.10
CA LEU A 394 19.73 -17.95 -2.43
C LEU A 394 18.71 -17.30 -3.37
N ALA A 395 19.12 -16.33 -4.18
CA ALA A 395 18.25 -15.68 -5.15
C ALA A 395 17.74 -16.66 -6.22
N LEU A 396 18.57 -17.60 -6.67
CA LEU A 396 18.18 -18.66 -7.61
C LEU A 396 17.20 -19.67 -7.00
N MET A 397 17.38 -20.02 -5.72
CA MET A 397 16.59 -21.05 -5.05
C MET A 397 15.29 -20.53 -4.44
N SER A 398 15.26 -19.28 -3.99
CA SER A 398 14.12 -18.66 -3.28
C SER A 398 12.78 -18.80 -4.01
N PRO A 399 12.67 -18.67 -5.35
CA PRO A 399 11.41 -18.86 -6.05
C PRO A 399 10.80 -20.26 -5.90
N TYR A 400 11.60 -21.29 -5.60
CA TYR A 400 11.20 -22.69 -5.53
C TYR A 400 10.96 -23.20 -4.11
N LEU A 401 11.28 -22.40 -3.09
CA LEU A 401 11.28 -22.82 -1.68
C LEU A 401 10.20 -22.08 -0.88
N ARG A 402 9.66 -22.78 0.13
CA ARG A 402 8.80 -22.23 1.19
C ARG A 402 9.17 -22.86 2.53
N VAL A 403 8.70 -22.27 3.63
CA VAL A 403 8.97 -22.76 5.00
C VAL A 403 7.72 -23.25 5.75
N TYR A 404 6.51 -23.04 5.19
CA TYR A 404 5.24 -23.42 5.81
C TYR A 404 4.28 -24.11 4.84
N GLY A 405 3.20 -24.66 5.43
CA GLY A 405 2.16 -25.44 4.74
C GLY A 405 2.47 -26.93 4.73
N GLN A 406 1.57 -27.72 4.14
CA GLN A 406 1.53 -29.19 4.24
C GLN A 406 2.67 -29.92 3.51
N GLY A 407 3.49 -29.22 2.72
CA GLY A 407 4.65 -29.79 2.03
C GLY A 407 4.34 -30.61 0.78
N THR A 408 3.07 -30.72 0.39
CA THR A 408 2.67 -31.37 -0.88
C THR A 408 2.91 -30.46 -2.08
N ILE A 409 3.22 -31.07 -3.23
CA ILE A 409 3.53 -30.38 -4.48
C ILE A 409 2.34 -30.49 -5.44
N ASN A 410 1.85 -29.38 -5.97
CA ASN A 410 0.74 -29.38 -6.91
C ASN A 410 1.23 -29.58 -8.34
N LEU A 411 0.87 -30.72 -8.96
CA LEU A 411 1.26 -31.07 -10.32
C LEU A 411 0.76 -30.07 -11.38
N ASN A 412 -0.34 -29.39 -11.11
CA ASN A 412 -0.91 -28.43 -12.04
C ASN A 412 -0.23 -27.05 -11.95
N SER A 413 0.40 -26.66 -10.85
CA SER A 413 0.97 -25.31 -10.70
C SER A 413 2.51 -25.32 -10.64
N ALA A 414 3.11 -26.34 -10.01
CA ALA A 414 4.53 -26.36 -9.71
C ALA A 414 5.43 -26.21 -10.96
N PRO A 415 6.51 -25.41 -10.88
CA PRO A 415 7.47 -25.31 -11.97
C PRO A 415 8.23 -26.62 -12.14
N GLU A 416 8.84 -26.81 -13.31
CA GLU A 416 9.52 -28.06 -13.66
C GLU A 416 10.59 -28.48 -12.64
N ALA A 417 11.37 -27.55 -12.11
CA ALA A 417 12.39 -27.82 -11.09
C ALA A 417 11.80 -28.42 -9.80
N VAL A 418 10.62 -27.96 -9.38
CA VAL A 418 9.91 -28.48 -8.20
C VAL A 418 9.24 -29.81 -8.51
N LEU A 419 8.73 -30.02 -9.73
CA LEU A 419 8.21 -31.33 -10.12
C LEU A 419 9.30 -32.41 -10.12
N ARG A 420 10.51 -32.07 -10.60
CA ARG A 420 11.68 -32.95 -10.56
C ARG A 420 12.11 -33.34 -9.15
N SER A 421 11.72 -32.55 -8.14
CA SER A 421 12.04 -32.86 -6.74
C SER A 421 11.22 -34.03 -6.21
N ILE A 422 10.18 -34.51 -6.90
CA ILE A 422 9.37 -35.63 -6.44
C ILE A 422 10.09 -36.95 -6.77
N PRO A 423 10.45 -37.78 -5.78
CA PRO A 423 11.01 -39.11 -6.03
C PRO A 423 10.07 -39.97 -6.91
N GLY A 424 10.64 -40.64 -7.90
CA GLY A 424 9.88 -41.41 -8.90
C GLY A 424 9.32 -40.59 -10.07
N MET A 425 9.48 -39.26 -10.08
CA MET A 425 9.13 -38.41 -11.23
C MET A 425 10.13 -38.58 -12.38
N THR A 426 9.90 -39.60 -13.21
CA THR A 426 10.77 -39.87 -14.38
C THR A 426 10.60 -38.79 -15.46
N PRO A 427 11.59 -38.62 -16.37
CA PRO A 427 11.46 -37.69 -17.49
C PRO A 427 10.21 -37.91 -18.35
N GLN A 428 9.75 -39.17 -18.46
CA GLN A 428 8.53 -39.51 -19.18
C GLN A 428 7.26 -39.03 -18.46
N ILE A 429 7.17 -39.24 -17.15
CA ILE A 429 6.03 -38.75 -16.34
C ILE A 429 5.99 -37.22 -16.35
N LEU A 430 7.15 -36.58 -16.18
CA LEU A 430 7.29 -35.13 -16.25
C LEU A 430 6.83 -34.59 -17.62
N SER A 431 7.24 -35.26 -18.71
CA SER A 431 6.81 -34.90 -20.06
C SER A 431 5.29 -35.03 -20.23
N ASN A 432 4.67 -36.06 -19.66
CA ASN A 432 3.20 -36.21 -19.67
C ASN A 432 2.50 -35.07 -18.92
N VAL A 433 3.01 -34.69 -17.74
CA VAL A 433 2.53 -33.54 -16.95
C VAL A 433 2.57 -32.26 -17.80
N LEU A 434 3.74 -31.94 -18.37
CA LEU A 434 3.93 -30.73 -19.16
C LEU A 434 3.10 -30.74 -20.47
N ALA A 435 2.96 -31.89 -21.11
CA ALA A 435 2.14 -32.06 -22.30
C ALA A 435 0.64 -31.84 -22.02
N GLN A 436 0.13 -32.32 -20.87
CA GLN A 436 -1.25 -32.02 -20.49
C GLN A 436 -1.44 -30.53 -20.19
N ARG A 437 -0.50 -29.91 -19.45
CA ARG A 437 -0.56 -28.48 -19.10
C ARG A 437 -0.53 -27.57 -20.32
N SER A 438 0.34 -27.86 -21.30
CA SER A 438 0.46 -27.08 -22.54
C SER A 438 -0.79 -27.16 -23.43
N ARG A 439 -1.57 -28.24 -23.33
CA ARG A 439 -2.89 -28.38 -23.99
C ARG A 439 -4.03 -27.70 -23.23
N GLY A 440 -3.74 -27.01 -22.12
CA GLY A 440 -4.76 -26.42 -21.25
C GLY A 440 -5.55 -27.45 -20.44
N MET A 441 -5.12 -28.72 -20.43
CA MET A 441 -5.79 -29.80 -19.73
C MET A 441 -5.36 -29.85 -18.26
N ARG A 442 -6.32 -30.09 -17.37
CA ARG A 442 -6.08 -30.32 -15.94
C ARG A 442 -5.64 -31.75 -15.73
N ILE A 443 -4.60 -31.93 -14.91
CA ILE A 443 -4.25 -33.24 -14.38
C ILE A 443 -5.25 -33.55 -13.27
N ALA A 444 -6.14 -34.52 -13.50
CA ALA A 444 -7.21 -34.87 -12.56
C ALA A 444 -6.75 -35.86 -11.47
N SER A 445 -5.68 -36.62 -11.72
CA SER A 445 -5.09 -37.55 -10.76
C SER A 445 -3.64 -37.84 -11.12
N VAL A 446 -2.85 -38.25 -10.14
CA VAL A 446 -1.45 -38.68 -10.37
C VAL A 446 -1.41 -39.87 -11.34
N ALA A 447 -2.34 -40.81 -11.24
CA ALA A 447 -2.40 -41.96 -12.13
C ALA A 447 -2.59 -41.58 -13.61
N SER A 448 -3.20 -40.43 -13.91
CA SER A 448 -3.42 -39.98 -15.30
C SER A 448 -2.14 -39.60 -16.05
N VAL A 449 -1.05 -39.30 -15.33
CA VAL A 449 0.25 -38.91 -15.93
C VAL A 449 1.31 -40.00 -15.81
N VAL A 450 1.04 -41.06 -15.04
CA VAL A 450 1.95 -42.19 -14.85
C VAL A 450 1.62 -43.30 -15.85
N PRO A 451 2.56 -43.67 -16.75
CA PRO A 451 2.34 -44.76 -17.70
C PRO A 451 1.99 -46.08 -16.99
N GLY A 452 0.95 -46.76 -17.46
CA GLY A 452 0.50 -48.04 -16.91
C GLY A 452 -0.17 -47.97 -15.53
N ALA A 453 -0.36 -46.78 -14.95
CA ALA A 453 -1.12 -46.62 -13.71
C ALA A 453 -2.64 -46.68 -13.92
N THR A 454 -3.11 -46.33 -15.12
CA THR A 454 -4.51 -46.46 -15.53
C THR A 454 -4.74 -47.78 -16.28
N GLY A 455 -5.85 -48.47 -15.98
CA GLY A 455 -6.27 -49.66 -16.73
C GLY A 455 -5.87 -51.03 -16.18
N GLY A 456 -5.43 -51.13 -14.92
CA GLY A 456 -5.44 -52.37 -14.12
C GLY A 456 -4.53 -53.53 -14.57
N ARG A 457 -3.73 -53.37 -15.63
CA ARG A 457 -2.89 -54.44 -16.20
C ARG A 457 -1.45 -54.52 -15.67
N GLY A 458 -1.04 -53.62 -14.77
CA GLY A 458 0.30 -53.64 -14.19
C GLY A 458 0.39 -53.00 -12.81
N ASN A 459 0.93 -53.74 -11.83
CA ASN A 459 1.08 -53.26 -10.45
C ASN A 459 2.14 -52.14 -10.33
N ALA A 460 3.17 -52.14 -11.19
CA ALA A 460 4.29 -51.21 -11.09
C ALA A 460 3.86 -49.74 -11.31
N GLY A 461 3.03 -49.45 -12.32
CA GLY A 461 2.54 -48.10 -12.59
C GLY A 461 1.66 -47.56 -11.45
N ALA A 462 0.82 -48.42 -10.88
CA ALA A 462 -0.03 -48.07 -9.73
C ALA A 462 0.82 -47.78 -8.46
N VAL A 463 1.87 -48.55 -8.22
CA VAL A 463 2.80 -48.31 -7.09
C VAL A 463 3.52 -46.97 -7.26
N ILE A 464 4.04 -46.67 -8.45
CA ILE A 464 4.71 -45.39 -8.73
C ILE A 464 3.72 -44.22 -8.55
N ALA A 465 2.49 -44.36 -9.06
CA ALA A 465 1.46 -43.34 -8.88
C ALA A 465 1.11 -43.13 -7.39
N GLY A 466 1.11 -44.19 -6.58
CA GLY A 466 0.92 -44.11 -5.13
C GLY A 466 2.06 -43.39 -4.43
N GLN A 467 3.32 -43.68 -4.79
CA GLN A 467 4.50 -43.01 -4.23
C GLN A 467 4.52 -41.52 -4.56
N ILE A 468 4.25 -41.15 -5.82
CA ILE A 468 4.14 -39.74 -6.23
C ILE A 468 2.94 -39.08 -5.54
N GLY A 469 1.80 -39.77 -5.42
CA GLY A 469 0.59 -39.27 -4.78
C GLY A 469 0.71 -39.03 -3.27
N ALA A 470 1.71 -39.61 -2.60
CA ALA A 470 2.02 -39.28 -1.21
C ALA A 470 2.65 -37.90 -1.04
N LEU A 471 3.31 -37.38 -2.08
CA LEU A 471 4.06 -36.12 -2.06
C LEU A 471 3.42 -35.05 -2.95
N ALA A 472 2.49 -35.43 -3.83
CA ALA A 472 1.90 -34.56 -4.82
C ALA A 472 0.37 -34.53 -4.75
N VAL A 473 -0.18 -33.36 -5.06
CA VAL A 473 -1.61 -33.10 -5.19
C VAL A 473 -1.91 -32.55 -6.58
N VAL A 474 -3.18 -32.53 -6.96
CA VAL A 474 -3.64 -31.98 -8.24
C VAL A 474 -4.47 -30.71 -8.09
N ASP A 475 -4.88 -30.40 -6.86
CA ASP A 475 -5.73 -29.26 -6.53
C ASP A 475 -4.95 -28.27 -5.69
N THR A 476 -5.17 -26.98 -5.95
CA THR A 476 -4.68 -25.91 -5.10
C THR A 476 -5.40 -25.99 -3.74
N ARG A 477 -4.63 -26.28 -2.68
CA ARG A 477 -5.15 -26.40 -1.30
C ARG A 477 -4.73 -25.24 -0.40
N GLU A 478 -3.58 -24.67 -0.65
CA GLU A 478 -2.98 -23.62 0.19
C GLU A 478 -2.54 -22.47 -0.70
N VAL A 479 -3.06 -21.27 -0.42
CA VAL A 479 -2.74 -20.05 -1.16
C VAL A 479 -2.14 -19.05 -0.20
N GLU A 480 -0.91 -18.63 -0.47
CA GLU A 480 -0.30 -17.49 0.19
C GLU A 480 -0.77 -16.21 -0.50
N VAL A 481 -1.26 -15.26 0.28
CA VAL A 481 -1.64 -13.94 -0.22
C VAL A 481 -0.74 -12.91 0.45
N THR A 482 0.05 -12.21 -0.36
CA THR A 482 0.83 -11.06 0.04
C THR A 482 0.13 -9.80 -0.46
N ILE A 483 -0.09 -8.85 0.43
CA ILE A 483 -0.75 -7.58 0.14
C ILE A 483 0.17 -6.46 0.55
N VAL A 484 0.37 -5.50 -0.34
CA VAL A 484 1.09 -4.26 -0.07
C VAL A 484 0.13 -3.10 -0.30
N ALA A 485 -0.17 -2.37 0.77
CA ALA A 485 -1.07 -1.22 0.74
C ALA A 485 -0.34 0.03 1.26
N THR A 486 -0.75 1.20 0.77
CA THR A 486 -0.30 2.50 1.26
C THR A 486 -1.53 3.30 1.69
N ALA A 487 -1.45 4.03 2.80
CA ALA A 487 -2.54 4.90 3.25
C ALA A 487 -2.62 6.22 2.47
N GLY A 488 -1.52 6.58 1.79
CA GLY A 488 -1.41 7.78 0.99
C GLY A 488 0.01 7.93 0.41
N PRO A 489 0.27 8.96 -0.41
CA PRO A 489 1.51 9.10 -1.17
C PRO A 489 2.79 9.19 -0.32
N SER A 490 2.67 9.70 0.92
CA SER A 490 3.80 9.88 1.84
C SER A 490 3.86 8.83 2.94
N ALA A 491 2.89 7.90 2.99
CA ALA A 491 2.84 6.86 4.00
C ALA A 491 3.77 5.69 3.62
N LEU A 492 4.43 5.09 4.61
CA LEU A 492 5.21 3.88 4.38
C LEU A 492 4.30 2.72 3.98
N PRO A 493 4.70 1.89 2.99
CA PRO A 493 3.90 0.74 2.58
C PRO A 493 3.81 -0.29 3.71
N ILE A 494 2.62 -0.85 3.88
CA ILE A 494 2.36 -1.95 4.80
C ILE A 494 2.23 -3.22 4.00
N LYS A 495 3.06 -4.20 4.34
CA LYS A 495 2.96 -5.56 3.83
C LYS A 495 2.19 -6.42 4.84
N VAL A 496 1.11 -7.05 4.38
CA VAL A 496 0.40 -8.11 5.10
C VAL A 496 0.61 -9.41 4.34
N THR A 497 0.91 -10.50 5.04
CA THR A 497 0.98 -11.83 4.43
C THR A 497 0.01 -12.77 5.13
N ALA A 498 -0.73 -13.56 4.37
CA ALA A 498 -1.73 -14.47 4.90
C ALA A 498 -1.69 -15.83 4.20
N LEU A 499 -2.14 -16.85 4.91
CA LEU A 499 -2.37 -18.19 4.35
C LEU A 499 -3.86 -18.48 4.32
N LEU A 500 -4.38 -18.71 3.12
CA LEU A 500 -5.73 -19.19 2.87
C LEU A 500 -5.70 -20.68 2.54
N GLN A 501 -6.64 -21.44 3.11
CA GLN A 501 -6.76 -22.88 2.87
C GLN A 501 -8.10 -23.20 2.21
N ARG A 502 -8.08 -24.08 1.21
CA ARG A 502 -9.28 -24.63 0.56
C ARG A 502 -9.82 -25.79 1.38
N ASN A 503 -10.98 -25.59 2.00
CA ASN A 503 -11.70 -26.60 2.75
C ASN A 503 -13.03 -26.89 2.05
N GLY A 504 -12.99 -27.81 1.08
CA GLY A 504 -14.14 -28.14 0.24
C GLY A 504 -14.57 -26.95 -0.61
N GLN A 505 -15.75 -26.38 -0.29
CA GLN A 505 -16.32 -25.22 -0.98
C GLN A 505 -16.08 -23.88 -0.28
N SER A 506 -15.11 -23.82 0.63
CA SER A 506 -14.76 -22.59 1.35
C SER A 506 -13.25 -22.33 1.37
N ALA A 507 -12.88 -21.05 1.38
CA ALA A 507 -11.55 -20.51 1.65
C ALA A 507 -11.49 -20.01 3.09
N THR A 508 -10.68 -20.65 3.93
CA THR A 508 -10.52 -20.28 5.33
C THR A 508 -9.17 -19.65 5.58
N LEU A 509 -9.15 -18.53 6.31
CA LEU A 509 -7.91 -17.90 6.78
C LEU A 509 -7.26 -18.75 7.88
N ALA A 510 -6.07 -19.28 7.61
CA ALA A 510 -5.28 -20.04 8.57
C ALA A 510 -4.48 -19.11 9.50
N TRP A 511 -3.85 -18.07 8.94
CA TRP A 511 -3.15 -17.03 9.70
C TRP A 511 -2.91 -15.79 8.86
N VAL A 512 -2.62 -14.67 9.54
CA VAL A 512 -2.21 -13.39 8.94
C VAL A 512 -1.09 -12.77 9.78
N ARG A 513 -0.07 -12.19 9.13
CA ARG A 513 1.05 -11.48 9.76
C ARG A 513 1.18 -10.06 9.21
#